data_AF-A0A0N4UDR4-F1
#
_entry.id   AF-A0A0N4UDR4-F1
#
_cell.length_a   1.000
_cell.length_b   1.000
_cell.length_c   1.000
_cell.angle_alpha   90.00
_cell.angle_beta   90.00
_cell.angle_gamma   90.00
#
_symmetry.space_group_name_H-M   'P 1'
#
loop_
_entity.id
_entity.type
_entity.pdbx_description
1 polymer ?
#
loop_
_entity_poly.entity_id
_entity_poly.type
_entity_poly.pdbx_seq_one_letter_code
_entity_poly.pdbx_strand_id
1 'polypeptide(L)' 'MLANYFFDQGSISKLQTFFINVHHLAIVCDPPFGVFMDALMQTIKNLKEKFLATGG' A
#
# COMPACT_ATOMS: atom_id res chain seq x y z
N MET A 1 -1.30 2.08 8.85
CA MET A 1 -0.09 2.45 8.09
C MET A 1 1.07 1.48 8.32
N LEU A 2 1.41 1.10 9.56
CA LEU A 2 2.61 0.27 9.83
C LEU A 2 2.41 -1.25 9.73
N ALA A 3 1.17 -1.71 9.69
CA ALA A 3 0.83 -3.14 9.75
C ALA A 3 0.26 -3.72 8.45
N ASN A 4 0.14 -2.93 7.37
CA ASN A 4 -0.58 -3.35 6.14
C ASN A 4 -1.98 -3.95 6.44
N TYR A 5 -2.66 -3.45 7.48
CA TYR A 5 -3.96 -3.92 7.95
C TYR A 5 -5.10 -3.04 7.42
N PHE A 6 -6.19 -3.68 6.99
CA PHE A 6 -7.41 -3.04 6.52
C PHE A 6 -8.54 -3.33 7.51
N PHE A 7 -9.09 -2.29 8.15
CA PHE A 7 -10.19 -2.45 9.11
C PHE A 7 -11.47 -2.97 8.45
N ASP A 8 -11.75 -2.51 7.23
CA ASP A 8 -12.82 -3.01 6.38
C ASP A 8 -12.25 -4.01 5.37
N GLN A 9 -12.80 -5.22 5.35
CA GLN A 9 -12.38 -6.28 4.43
C GLN A 9 -12.67 -5.91 2.96
N GLY A 10 -13.73 -5.13 2.70
CA GLY A 10 -14.06 -4.67 1.34
C GLY A 10 -13.03 -3.70 0.75
N SER A 11 -12.22 -3.07 1.60
CA SER A 11 -11.21 -2.10 1.18
C SER A 11 -10.02 -2.74 0.44
N ILE A 12 -9.74 -4.02 0.70
CA ILE A 12 -8.70 -4.77 -0.05
C ILE A 12 -9.11 -4.90 -1.52
N SER A 13 -10.35 -5.32 -1.79
CA SER A 13 -10.85 -5.44 -3.16
C SER A 13 -10.88 -4.09 -3.88
N LYS A 14 -11.26 -3.01 -3.20
CA LYS A 14 -11.21 -1.65 -3.77
C LYS A 14 -9.79 -1.24 -4.15
N LEU A 15 -8.80 -1.53 -3.29
CA LEU A 15 -7.40 -1.26 -3.58
C LEU A 15 -6.88 -2.05 -4.78
N GLN A 16 -7.21 -3.35 -4.85
CA GLN A 16 -6.84 -4.20 -6.00
C GLN A 16 -7.46 -3.69 -7.30
N THR A 17 -8.75 -3.34 -7.29
CA THR A 17 -9.41 -2.72 -8.45
C THR A 17 -8.73 -1.41 -8.83
N PHE A 18 -8.35 -0.56 -7.88
CA PHE A 18 -7.59 0.65 -8.17
C PHE A 18 -6.24 0.35 -8.84
N PHE A 19 -5.47 -0.61 -8.32
CA PHE A 19 -4.18 -1.01 -8.89
C PHE A 19 -4.29 -1.56 -10.32
N ILE A 20 -5.32 -2.36 -10.63
CA ILE A 20 -5.57 -2.86 -11.99
C ILE A 20 -5.82 -1.71 -12.98
N ASN A 21 -6.41 -0.61 -12.53
CA ASN A 21 -6.82 0.50 -13.39
C ASN A 21 -5.76 1.61 -13.56
N VAL A 22 -4.56 1.46 -12.97
CA VAL A 22 -3.50 2.47 -13.06
C VAL A 22 -2.20 1.86 -13.58
N HIS A 23 -1.54 2.53 -14.52
CA HIS A 23 -0.25 2.08 -15.07
C HIS A 23 0.95 2.57 -14.24
N HIS A 24 0.78 3.65 -13.48
CA HIS A 24 1.82 4.24 -12.65
C HIS A 24 1.26 4.59 -11.27
N LEU A 25 1.98 4.22 -10.23
CA LEU A 25 1.59 4.46 -8.84
C LEU A 25 2.69 5.26 -8.12
N ALA A 26 2.33 6.44 -7.61
CA ALA A 26 3.16 7.21 -6.70
C ALA A 26 2.52 7.21 -5.30
N ILE A 27 3.28 6.81 -4.29
CA ILE A 27 2.83 6.84 -2.89
C ILE A 27 3.50 8.02 -2.21
N VAL A 28 2.70 9.03 -1.84
CA VAL A 28 3.14 10.18 -1.05
C VAL A 28 2.53 10.02 0.34
N CYS A 29 3.36 10.02 1.37
CA CYS A 29 2.91 9.94 2.75
C CYS A 29 3.78 10.82 3.66
N ASP A 30 3.14 11.41 4.67
CA ASP A 30 3.78 12.13 5.77
C ASP A 30 3.61 11.27 7.05
N PRO A 31 4.48 10.26 7.27
CA PRO A 31 4.36 9.41 8.44
C PRO A 31 4.67 10.20 9.72
N PRO A 32 4.06 9.87 10.87
CA PRO A 32 4.35 10.56 12.12
C PRO A 32 5.84 10.51 12.47
N PHE A 33 6.37 11.61 13.02
CA PHE A 33 7.73 11.65 13.53
C PHE A 33 7.95 10.61 14.63
N GLY A 34 9.10 9.92 14.62
CA GLY A 34 9.43 8.86 15.59
C GLY A 34 8.84 7.48 15.27
N VAL A 35 8.23 7.32 14.10
CA VAL A 35 7.75 6.02 13.61
C VAL A 35 8.90 5.07 13.31
N PHE A 36 8.67 3.78 13.57
CA PHE A 36 9.50 2.67 13.08
C PHE A 36 9.52 2.69 11.54
N MET A 37 10.50 3.39 10.98
CA MET A 37 10.66 3.55 9.53
C MET A 37 10.70 2.19 8.82
N ASP A 38 11.29 1.16 9.44
CA ASP A 38 11.31 -0.19 8.89
C ASP A 38 9.91 -0.78 8.70
N ALA A 39 8.99 -0.60 9.67
CA ALA A 39 7.62 -1.09 9.55
C ALA A 39 6.82 -0.33 8.48
N LEU A 40 7.08 0.97 8.33
CA LEU A 40 6.52 1.77 7.24
C LEU A 40 7.04 1.27 5.89
N MET A 41 8.35 1.13 5.75
CA MET A 41 8.99 0.65 4.51
C MET A 41 8.52 -0.77 4.15
N GLN A 42 8.31 -1.64 5.15
CA GLN A 42 7.73 -2.96 4.94
C GLN A 42 6.29 -2.88 4.45
N THR A 43 5.47 -1.96 4.97
CA THR A 43 4.11 -1.74 4.46
C THR A 43 4.13 -1.19 3.03
N ILE A 44 4.99 -0.22 2.72
CA ILE A 44 5.15 0.31 1.36
C ILE A 44 5.61 -0.80 0.39
N LYS A 45 6.54 -1.65 0.82
CA LYS A 45 6.98 -2.83 0.04
C LYS A 45 5.82 -3.77 -0.27
N ASN A 46 5.00 -4.09 0.73
CA ASN A 46 3.81 -4.93 0.53
C ASN A 46 2.80 -4.30 -0.45
N LEU A 47 2.63 -2.97 -0.41
CA LEU A 47 1.78 -2.26 -1.38
C LEU A 47 2.35 -2.31 -2.80
N LYS A 48 3.68 -2.14 -2.94
CA LYS A 48 4.38 -2.28 -4.22
C LYS A 48 4.23 -3.68 -4.79
N GLU A 49 4.41 -4.72 -3.99
CA GLU A 49 4.24 -6.11 -4.43
C GLU A 49 2.80 -6.38 -4.91
N LYS A 50 1.80 -5.87 -4.20
CA LYS A 50 0.39 -5.95 -4.62
C LYS A 50 0.14 -5.22 -5.95
N PHE A 51 0.78 -4.08 -6.20
CA PHE A 51 0.68 -3.35 -7.47
C PHE A 51 1.35 -4.10 -8.63
N LEU A 52 2.56 -4.63 -8.43
CA LEU A 52 3.24 -5.42 -9.46
C LEU A 52 2.48 -6.71 -9.80
N ALA A 53 1.81 -7.31 -8.82
CA ALA A 53 0.97 -8.50 -9.03
C ALA A 53 -0.27 -8.23 -9.92
N THR A 54 -0.68 -6.96 -10.12
CA THR A 54 -1.78 -6.60 -11.02
C THR A 54 -1.33 -6.25 -12.44
N GLY A 55 -0.04 -6.42 -12.78
CA GLY A 55 0.50 -6.14 -14.12
C GLY A 55 1.01 -4.72 -14.32
N GLY A 56 1.28 -3.98 -13.23
CA GLY A 56 1.95 -2.69 -13.24
C GLY A 56 3.48 -2.76 -13.18
#